data_AF-A0A8S3U2N3-F1
#
_entry.id   AF-A0A8S3U2N3-F1
#
_cell.length_a   1.000
_cell.length_b   1.000
_cell.length_c   1.000
_cell.angle_alpha   90.00
_cell.angle_beta   90.00
_cell.angle_gamma   90.00
#
_symmetry.space_group_name_H-M   'P 1'
#
loop_
_entity.id
_entity.type
_entity.pdbx_description
1 polymer ?
#
loop_
_entity_poly.entity_id
_entity_poly.type
_entity_poly.pdbx_seq_one_letter_code
_entity_poly.pdbx_strand_id
1 'polypeptide(L)'
;MQRLLHMIFVLTMIGTIDVKCQNPDDTWWDILKTQGVAFKNDTCRRNDKTCECYLTIEHRLTMMDEKEMILLVPSGGRFRPFNDLNREYSQEEEEEFIAADGYGSHQRSAGLYGPLVIIPLSTLNISTPQDDNNGKVHTVTIQDWNHFDDPETLYQRMMFGTFDLQENKQIDTTSDISSAYFTRFHCHSGIINGKGRFYNSLTAHNQAPLTTYDVEPNTYYRFRVIGAATLYPFRVYIQGHESIRIVASDGFEIEPIEVDSLIIHLGERIDFILKTDQVSGNNLLVAETLEVEPASLNQYHAAEAIIYYTDTTVNLNPPKGSPNSCSQGKQCKIFNCPYLYYPPDQNRTCLTWNDAKTIDPNSNIEEVKGVAIERFYNFAFLGENGNTPWSVNGHHFLPPTVAAYAEWDKVEQNCGECSESSICECTYYDTIDTDNTDQVYQFVLTNIGNGAGWSHPIHLHGHSFYVMKMGFASYNSSTGKLIPDRGAYVVIRFKADNPGLWFFHCHIDLHNTNGMGMMINESPKYHKKVPKDFPRCKNISLLTVMDLILLHQHSSLACP
;
A
#
# COMPACT_ATOMS: atom_id res chain seq x y z
N MET A 1 -0.12 -48.79 -12.99
CA MET A 1 -1.30 -48.41 -12.18
C MET A 1 -0.99 -47.04 -11.60
N GLN A 2 -1.20 -45.92 -12.30
CA GLN A 2 -2.46 -45.23 -12.63
C GLN A 2 -3.33 -44.92 -11.39
N ARG A 3 -3.31 -43.65 -10.95
CA ARG A 3 -4.40 -42.82 -10.38
C ARG A 3 -3.80 -41.42 -10.06
N LEU A 4 -3.81 -40.49 -11.02
CA LEU A 4 -4.82 -39.44 -11.30
C LEU A 4 -4.76 -38.22 -10.35
N LEU A 5 -4.40 -37.07 -10.95
CA LEU A 5 -4.62 -35.68 -10.50
C LEU A 5 -5.98 -35.50 -9.83
N HIS A 6 -6.07 -34.64 -8.80
CA HIS A 6 -7.14 -33.65 -8.61
C HIS A 6 -6.59 -32.40 -7.90
N MET A 7 -6.90 -31.25 -8.50
CA MET A 7 -6.52 -29.87 -8.19
C MET A 7 -7.85 -29.10 -8.23
N ILE A 8 -8.35 -28.56 -7.10
CA ILE A 8 -9.54 -27.68 -6.96
C ILE A 8 -9.36 -26.93 -5.61
N PHE A 9 -8.99 -25.64 -5.49
CA PHE A 9 -9.57 -24.31 -5.82
C PHE A 9 -10.79 -23.86 -4.99
N VAL A 10 -10.70 -22.63 -4.41
CA VAL A 10 -11.68 -21.52 -4.21
C VAL A 10 -11.18 -20.58 -3.08
N LEU A 11 -11.19 -19.22 -3.08
CA LEU A 11 -11.17 -18.13 -4.07
C LEU A 11 -11.29 -16.76 -3.32
N THR A 12 -10.43 -15.76 -3.57
CA THR A 12 -10.78 -14.31 -3.61
C THR A 12 -9.71 -13.53 -4.39
N MET A 13 -10.14 -12.54 -5.18
CA MET A 13 -9.72 -12.35 -6.58
C MET A 13 -8.68 -11.23 -6.85
N ILE A 14 -7.81 -11.48 -7.84
CA ILE A 14 -7.65 -10.61 -9.03
C ILE A 14 -7.94 -11.50 -10.26
N GLY A 15 -8.91 -11.11 -11.09
CA GLY A 15 -9.56 -12.02 -12.05
C GLY A 15 -8.72 -12.46 -13.26
N THR A 16 -8.71 -13.78 -13.50
CA THR A 16 -9.10 -14.33 -14.81
C THR A 16 -10.15 -15.39 -14.55
N ILE A 17 -11.40 -15.18 -14.98
CA ILE A 17 -12.41 -16.25 -14.99
C ILE A 17 -12.11 -17.11 -16.22
N ASP A 18 -11.59 -18.30 -16.01
CA ASP A 18 -11.54 -19.32 -17.05
C ASP A 18 -12.94 -19.96 -17.13
N VAL A 19 -13.83 -19.35 -17.91
CA VAL A 19 -15.19 -19.89 -18.13
C VAL A 19 -15.07 -21.16 -18.97
N LYS A 20 -15.04 -22.32 -18.31
CA LYS A 20 -15.21 -23.60 -19.03
C LYS A 20 -16.67 -23.75 -19.44
N CYS A 21 -16.92 -23.55 -20.74
CA CYS A 21 -18.21 -23.77 -21.37
C CYS A 21 -18.67 -25.23 -21.16
N GLN A 22 -19.79 -25.42 -20.48
CA GLN A 22 -20.58 -26.65 -20.56
C GLN A 22 -22.06 -26.34 -20.79
N ASN A 23 -22.37 -25.67 -21.90
CA ASN A 23 -23.47 -26.03 -22.80
C ASN A 23 -23.52 -25.06 -23.99
N PRO A 24 -23.95 -25.51 -25.19
CA PRO A 24 -24.04 -24.64 -26.37
C PRO A 24 -25.14 -23.57 -26.31
N ASP A 25 -26.05 -23.67 -25.33
CA ASP A 25 -27.28 -22.86 -25.30
C ASP A 25 -27.31 -21.77 -24.21
N ASP A 26 -26.36 -21.77 -23.26
CA ASP A 26 -26.28 -20.72 -22.24
C ASP A 26 -25.27 -19.64 -22.66
N THR A 27 -25.81 -18.54 -23.21
CA THR A 27 -24.97 -17.39 -23.55
C THR A 27 -24.56 -16.69 -22.26
N TRP A 28 -23.26 -16.72 -21.96
CA TRP A 28 -22.53 -16.00 -20.90
C TRP A 28 -23.03 -14.58 -20.57
N TRP A 29 -23.69 -13.92 -21.53
CA TRP A 29 -24.33 -12.61 -21.43
C TRP A 29 -25.41 -12.44 -20.36
N ASP A 30 -26.23 -13.45 -20.11
CA ASP A 30 -27.36 -13.32 -19.17
C ASP A 30 -26.93 -13.48 -17.70
N ILE A 31 -25.82 -14.18 -17.46
CA ILE A 31 -25.24 -14.38 -16.12
C ILE A 31 -24.55 -13.10 -15.62
N LEU A 32 -23.85 -12.37 -16.50
CA LEU A 32 -23.11 -11.18 -16.08
C LEU A 32 -24.02 -9.97 -15.78
N LYS A 33 -25.17 -9.86 -16.46
CA LYS A 33 -26.18 -8.81 -16.18
C LYS A 33 -26.87 -8.99 -14.84
N THR A 34 -27.02 -10.23 -14.36
CA THR A 34 -27.73 -10.54 -13.11
C THR A 34 -26.87 -10.34 -11.87
N GLN A 35 -25.54 -10.27 -12.01
CA GLN A 35 -24.58 -10.12 -10.90
C GLN A 35 -23.97 -8.72 -10.73
N GLY A 36 -24.50 -7.69 -11.39
CA GLY A 36 -24.09 -6.29 -11.14
C GLY A 36 -22.71 -5.90 -11.69
N VAL A 37 -22.14 -6.68 -12.61
CA VAL A 37 -20.90 -6.33 -13.32
C VAL A 37 -21.19 -5.21 -14.31
N ALA A 38 -20.59 -4.03 -14.10
CA ALA A 38 -20.70 -2.91 -15.02
C ALA A 38 -19.72 -3.09 -16.19
N PHE A 39 -20.24 -3.14 -17.41
CA PHE A 39 -19.44 -3.15 -18.63
C PHE A 39 -19.17 -1.71 -19.09
N LYS A 40 -17.97 -1.44 -19.62
CA LYS A 40 -17.74 -0.21 -20.38
C LYS A 40 -18.61 -0.25 -21.64
N ASN A 41 -19.38 0.79 -21.90
CA ASN A 41 -20.25 0.85 -23.09
C ASN A 41 -19.39 0.67 -24.36
N ASP A 42 -19.87 -0.16 -25.28
CA ASP A 42 -19.28 -0.48 -26.59
C ASP A 42 -18.00 -1.34 -26.64
N THR A 43 -17.52 -1.91 -25.53
CA THR A 43 -16.31 -2.77 -25.53
C THR A 43 -16.55 -4.27 -25.63
N CYS A 44 -17.79 -4.76 -25.54
CA CYS A 44 -18.12 -6.19 -25.60
C CYS A 44 -19.37 -6.49 -26.46
N ARG A 45 -19.24 -7.40 -27.43
CA ARG A 45 -20.32 -7.83 -28.35
C ARG A 45 -20.62 -9.31 -28.20
N ARG A 46 -21.81 -9.72 -28.67
CA ARG A 46 -22.36 -11.08 -28.46
C ARG A 46 -21.42 -12.23 -28.83
N ASN A 47 -20.50 -11.98 -29.76
CA ASN A 47 -19.64 -12.97 -30.38
C ASN A 47 -18.17 -12.89 -29.93
N ASP A 48 -17.81 -12.02 -28.98
CA ASP A 48 -16.43 -11.87 -28.52
C ASP A 48 -16.03 -13.00 -27.56
N LYS A 49 -14.84 -13.58 -27.76
CA LYS A 49 -14.33 -14.73 -26.97
C LYS A 49 -13.61 -14.32 -25.68
N THR A 50 -13.31 -13.04 -25.51
CA THR A 50 -12.56 -12.48 -24.38
C THR A 50 -13.02 -11.04 -24.18
N CYS A 51 -13.32 -10.65 -22.95
CA CYS A 51 -13.91 -9.34 -22.62
C CYS A 51 -13.24 -8.74 -21.38
N GLU A 52 -12.91 -7.45 -21.41
CA GLU A 52 -12.50 -6.72 -20.21
C GLU A 52 -13.71 -6.40 -19.35
N CYS A 53 -13.75 -6.97 -18.15
CA CYS A 53 -14.73 -6.67 -17.13
C CYS A 53 -13.99 -6.00 -15.95
N TYR A 54 -14.58 -4.96 -15.38
CA TYR A 54 -14.11 -4.40 -14.12
C TYR A 54 -15.07 -4.87 -13.02
N LEU A 55 -14.52 -5.55 -12.02
CA LEU A 55 -15.24 -5.82 -10.79
C LEU A 55 -14.92 -4.68 -9.83
N THR A 56 -15.85 -3.75 -9.67
CA THR A 56 -15.78 -2.77 -8.59
C THR A 56 -16.16 -3.50 -7.31
N ILE A 57 -15.17 -3.94 -6.53
CA ILE A 57 -15.43 -4.45 -5.19
C ILE A 57 -15.53 -3.24 -4.27
N GLU A 58 -16.74 -2.91 -3.83
CA GLU A 58 -16.97 -1.90 -2.79
C GLU A 58 -16.51 -2.40 -1.42
N HIS A 59 -15.20 -2.51 -1.18
CA HIS A 59 -14.70 -2.67 0.18
C HIS A 59 -14.66 -1.32 0.88
N ARG A 60 -15.72 -0.91 1.59
CA ARG A 60 -15.64 0.31 2.42
C ARG A 60 -14.54 0.16 3.47
N LEU A 61 -13.49 0.94 3.32
CA LEU A 61 -12.46 1.21 4.30
C LEU A 61 -11.91 2.63 4.08
N THR A 62 -12.78 3.60 4.35
CA THR A 62 -12.49 4.53 5.43
C THR A 62 -13.48 4.21 6.56
N MET A 63 -13.35 3.02 7.17
CA MET A 63 -13.65 3.00 8.60
C MET A 63 -12.42 3.73 9.13
N MET A 64 -12.47 5.01 9.54
CA MET A 64 -13.00 5.41 10.85
C MET A 64 -13.42 6.90 10.88
N ASP A 65 -13.72 7.51 9.74
CA ASP A 65 -14.15 8.93 9.70
C ASP A 65 -15.67 9.11 9.98
N GLU A 66 -16.44 8.02 9.95
CA GLU A 66 -17.79 8.07 10.48
C GLU A 66 -17.77 7.93 12.01
N LYS A 67 -18.35 8.90 12.73
CA LYS A 67 -18.55 8.90 14.20
C LYS A 67 -19.17 7.60 14.77
N GLU A 68 -19.69 6.74 13.90
CA GLU A 68 -20.18 5.40 14.22
C GLU A 68 -19.41 4.33 13.42
N MET A 69 -18.79 3.38 14.13
CA MET A 69 -18.13 2.23 13.50
C MET A 69 -19.18 1.30 12.89
N ILE A 70 -19.12 1.11 11.57
CA ILE A 70 -19.98 0.16 10.84
C ILE A 70 -19.16 -1.08 10.50
N LEU A 71 -19.33 -2.17 11.25
CA LEU A 71 -18.72 -3.45 10.88
C LEU A 71 -19.40 -4.01 9.62
N LEU A 72 -18.64 -4.56 8.67
CA LEU A 72 -19.18 -5.13 7.44
C LEU A 72 -18.83 -6.61 7.35
N VAL A 73 -19.86 -7.45 7.18
CA VAL A 73 -19.72 -8.89 6.98
C VAL A 73 -20.10 -9.23 5.54
N PRO A 74 -19.23 -9.92 4.77
CA PRO A 74 -19.61 -10.43 3.45
C PRO A 74 -20.48 -11.69 3.59
N SER A 75 -21.62 -11.70 2.90
CA SER A 75 -22.51 -12.86 2.75
C SER A 75 -23.06 -12.86 1.32
N GLY A 76 -22.85 -13.94 0.57
CA GLY A 76 -23.36 -14.10 -0.79
C GLY A 76 -22.94 -12.98 -1.77
N GLY A 77 -21.73 -12.43 -1.62
CA GLY A 77 -21.22 -11.34 -2.46
C GLY A 77 -21.81 -9.94 -2.17
N ARG A 78 -22.40 -9.73 -0.98
CA ARG A 78 -22.89 -8.42 -0.52
C ARG A 78 -22.29 -8.05 0.83
N PHE A 79 -21.91 -6.77 0.99
CA PHE A 79 -21.53 -6.20 2.28
C PHE A 79 -22.80 -5.83 3.07
N ARG A 80 -22.95 -6.36 4.28
CA ARG A 80 -24.05 -6.00 5.18
C ARG A 80 -23.54 -5.17 6.36
N PRO A 81 -24.16 -4.02 6.68
CA PRO A 81 -23.88 -3.32 7.91
C PRO A 81 -24.29 -4.21 9.09
N PHE A 82 -23.35 -4.50 9.98
CA PHE A 82 -23.52 -5.35 11.16
C PHE A 82 -24.39 -4.71 12.26
N ASN A 83 -25.10 -3.62 11.95
CA ASN A 83 -26.07 -3.02 12.85
C ASN A 83 -27.46 -3.70 12.75
N ASP A 84 -27.60 -4.81 12.02
CA ASP A 84 -28.83 -5.61 12.01
C ASP A 84 -28.87 -6.53 13.25
N LEU A 85 -28.98 -5.92 14.43
CA LEU A 85 -28.89 -6.53 15.77
C LEU A 85 -30.03 -7.51 16.12
N ASN A 86 -30.92 -7.83 15.17
CA ASN A 86 -32.15 -8.59 15.43
C ASN A 86 -32.21 -9.95 14.71
N ARG A 87 -31.13 -10.41 14.08
CA ARG A 87 -31.14 -11.67 13.33
C ARG A 87 -30.12 -12.68 13.88
N GLU A 88 -30.62 -13.87 14.24
CA GLU A 88 -29.79 -15.07 14.44
C GLU A 88 -29.38 -15.63 13.07
N TYR A 89 -28.10 -15.99 12.92
CA TYR A 89 -27.56 -16.60 11.71
C TYR A 89 -27.73 -18.12 11.75
N SER A 90 -27.97 -18.73 10.60
CA SER A 90 -27.99 -20.20 10.48
C SER A 90 -26.58 -20.76 10.38
N GLN A 91 -26.40 -22.02 10.78
CA GLN A 91 -25.10 -22.72 10.74
C GLN A 91 -24.47 -22.75 9.32
N GLU A 92 -25.31 -22.77 8.29
CA GLU A 92 -24.91 -22.71 6.87
C GLU A 92 -24.47 -21.28 6.45
N GLU A 93 -25.04 -20.23 7.06
CA GLU A 93 -24.58 -18.84 6.91
C GLU A 93 -23.28 -18.58 7.68
N GLU A 94 -23.04 -19.33 8.76
CA GLU A 94 -21.79 -19.30 9.54
C GLU A 94 -20.60 -19.93 8.79
N GLU A 95 -20.85 -20.98 8.01
CA GLU A 95 -19.84 -21.66 7.17
C GLU A 95 -19.53 -20.89 5.86
N GLU A 96 -20.36 -19.93 5.45
CA GLU A 96 -20.19 -19.12 4.21
C GLU A 96 -19.48 -17.77 4.43
N PHE A 97 -19.01 -17.51 5.64
CA PHE A 97 -18.31 -16.29 5.99
C PHE A 97 -16.90 -16.24 5.35
N ILE A 98 -16.59 -15.14 4.62
CA ILE A 98 -15.30 -14.89 3.94
C ILE A 98 -14.57 -13.70 4.59
N ALA A 99 -13.33 -13.86 5.05
CA ALA A 99 -12.39 -12.85 5.54
C ALA A 99 -11.58 -12.32 4.36
N ALA A 100 -11.34 -11.04 4.46
CA ALA A 100 -9.99 -10.51 4.31
C ALA A 100 -9.56 -10.13 5.74
N ASP A 101 -8.31 -10.21 6.17
CA ASP A 101 -7.04 -9.87 5.53
C ASP A 101 -5.85 -10.74 6.04
N GLY A 102 -4.68 -10.52 5.47
CA GLY A 102 -3.46 -11.29 5.66
C GLY A 102 -2.33 -10.47 6.27
N TYR A 103 -2.30 -10.42 7.59
CA TYR A 103 -1.36 -9.62 8.38
C TYR A 103 -0.62 -10.46 9.44
N GLY A 104 -1.18 -11.60 9.85
CA GLY A 104 -0.51 -12.64 10.65
C GLY A 104 0.29 -13.62 9.78
N SER A 105 0.15 -13.46 8.47
CA SER A 105 0.97 -14.06 7.43
C SER A 105 1.03 -13.05 6.30
N HIS A 106 2.12 -13.05 5.55
CA HIS A 106 2.40 -12.14 4.44
C HIS A 106 1.48 -12.35 3.20
N GLN A 107 0.18 -12.62 3.38
CA GLN A 107 -0.73 -13.01 2.29
C GLN A 107 -0.99 -11.86 1.32
N ARG A 108 -0.81 -10.61 1.74
CA ARG A 108 -0.83 -9.46 0.84
C ARG A 108 0.23 -9.60 -0.27
N SER A 109 1.43 -10.06 0.08
CA SER A 109 2.48 -10.37 -0.90
C SER A 109 2.15 -11.55 -1.81
N ALA A 110 1.23 -12.44 -1.40
CA ALA A 110 0.68 -13.50 -2.24
C ALA A 110 -0.45 -13.02 -3.18
N GLY A 111 -0.86 -11.76 -3.09
CA GLY A 111 -1.83 -11.13 -4.00
C GLY A 111 -3.16 -10.69 -3.38
N LEU A 112 -3.33 -10.76 -2.05
CA LEU A 112 -4.57 -10.35 -1.38
C LEU A 112 -4.60 -8.83 -1.13
N TYR A 113 -4.94 -8.05 -2.16
CA TYR A 113 -5.12 -6.60 -2.07
C TYR A 113 -6.03 -6.10 -3.21
N GLY A 114 -6.55 -4.87 -3.08
CA GLY A 114 -7.33 -4.22 -4.12
C GLY A 114 -7.60 -2.75 -3.82
N PRO A 115 -7.96 -1.95 -4.85
CA PRO A 115 -8.27 -0.56 -4.65
C PRO A 115 -9.68 -0.38 -4.06
N LEU A 116 -9.81 0.58 -3.15
CA LEU A 116 -11.09 1.17 -2.76
C LEU A 116 -11.10 2.64 -3.18
N VAL A 117 -12.19 3.06 -3.82
CA VAL A 117 -12.44 4.46 -4.13
C VAL A 117 -13.80 4.87 -3.58
N ILE A 118 -13.81 5.85 -2.69
CA ILE A 118 -15.04 6.46 -2.18
C ILE A 118 -15.26 7.77 -2.93
N ILE A 119 -16.44 7.92 -3.52
CA ILE A 119 -16.83 9.11 -4.29
C ILE A 119 -17.87 9.87 -3.46
N PRO A 120 -17.62 11.13 -3.07
CA PRO A 120 -18.57 11.94 -2.32
C PRO A 120 -19.92 12.08 -3.05
N LEU A 121 -21.03 12.04 -2.31
CA LEU A 121 -22.37 12.27 -2.90
C LEU A 121 -22.52 13.69 -3.47
N SER A 122 -21.79 14.66 -2.91
CA SER A 122 -21.78 16.06 -3.39
C SER A 122 -21.21 16.19 -4.80
N THR A 123 -20.21 15.38 -5.18
CA THR A 123 -19.64 15.37 -6.53
C THR A 123 -20.54 14.65 -7.55
N LEU A 124 -21.50 13.83 -7.09
CA LEU A 124 -22.48 13.17 -7.96
C LEU A 124 -23.69 14.05 -8.32
N ASN A 125 -24.01 15.04 -7.46
CA ASN A 125 -25.20 15.88 -7.60
C ASN A 125 -24.95 17.27 -8.21
N ILE A 126 -23.69 17.65 -8.38
CA ILE A 126 -23.33 18.88 -9.07
C ILE A 126 -22.79 18.48 -10.43
N SER A 127 -23.39 19.00 -11.50
CA SER A 127 -22.73 19.09 -12.80
C SER A 127 -21.58 20.10 -12.69
N THR A 128 -20.56 19.80 -11.88
CA THR A 128 -19.38 20.64 -11.68
C THR A 128 -18.47 20.47 -12.88
N PRO A 129 -18.24 21.50 -13.72
CA PRO A 129 -17.42 21.36 -14.92
C PRO A 129 -15.92 21.61 -14.70
N GLN A 130 -15.34 21.38 -13.50
CA GLN A 130 -13.98 21.91 -13.24
C GLN A 130 -12.97 21.06 -12.45
N ASP A 131 -13.36 20.16 -11.54
CA ASP A 131 -12.38 19.40 -10.73
C ASP A 131 -12.35 17.88 -10.96
N ASP A 132 -13.27 17.36 -11.76
CA ASP A 132 -13.38 15.95 -12.12
C ASP A 132 -13.24 15.70 -13.62
N ASN A 133 -12.62 16.59 -14.40
CA ASN A 133 -12.32 16.37 -15.84
C ASN A 133 -13.42 15.63 -16.63
N ASN A 134 -14.71 16.00 -16.46
CA ASN A 134 -15.84 15.30 -17.12
C ASN A 134 -15.93 13.78 -16.80
N GLY A 135 -15.55 13.34 -15.59
CA GLY A 135 -15.60 11.93 -15.17
C GLY A 135 -14.44 11.06 -15.69
N LYS A 136 -13.37 11.67 -16.21
CA LYS A 136 -12.22 10.96 -16.78
C LYS A 136 -11.18 10.61 -15.72
N VAL A 137 -11.45 9.51 -15.01
CA VAL A 137 -10.65 9.02 -13.89
C VAL A 137 -10.11 7.62 -14.18
N HIS A 138 -8.84 7.39 -13.87
CA HIS A 138 -8.21 6.07 -13.92
C HIS A 138 -7.67 5.69 -12.54
N THR A 139 -7.89 4.45 -12.13
CA THR A 139 -7.30 3.91 -10.89
C THR A 139 -6.09 3.05 -11.24
N VAL A 140 -4.97 3.28 -10.54
CA VAL A 140 -3.68 2.62 -10.77
C VAL A 140 -3.22 1.99 -9.46
N THR A 141 -3.25 0.67 -9.39
CA THR A 141 -2.71 -0.09 -8.24
C THR A 141 -1.34 -0.63 -8.63
N ILE A 142 -0.30 -0.27 -7.87
CA ILE A 142 1.09 -0.67 -8.13
C ILE A 142 1.55 -1.66 -7.07
N GLN A 143 2.13 -2.77 -7.50
CA GLN A 143 2.58 -3.85 -6.63
C GLN A 143 3.93 -4.40 -7.12
N ASP A 144 4.84 -4.72 -6.18
CA ASP A 144 5.99 -5.58 -6.41
C ASP A 144 5.58 -7.06 -6.38
N TRP A 145 6.03 -7.83 -7.37
CA TRP A 145 5.59 -9.20 -7.58
C TRP A 145 6.76 -10.17 -7.59
N ASN A 146 6.73 -11.11 -6.64
CA ASN A 146 7.69 -12.19 -6.52
C ASN A 146 7.27 -13.43 -7.34
N HIS A 147 8.24 -14.15 -7.90
CA HIS A 147 8.00 -15.31 -8.76
C HIS A 147 8.24 -16.65 -8.07
N PHE A 148 9.17 -16.69 -7.12
CA PHE A 148 9.78 -17.95 -6.70
C PHE A 148 9.43 -18.35 -5.28
N ASP A 149 9.25 -17.37 -4.43
CA ASP A 149 9.19 -17.62 -3.00
C ASP A 149 7.80 -17.29 -2.52
N ASP A 150 7.22 -18.26 -1.80
CA ASP A 150 6.12 -17.96 -0.93
C ASP A 150 6.59 -16.94 0.12
N PRO A 151 5.64 -16.29 0.79
CA PRO A 151 6.03 -15.19 1.63
C PRO A 151 6.89 -15.55 2.86
N GLU A 152 6.79 -16.78 3.38
CA GLU A 152 7.67 -17.26 4.46
C GLU A 152 9.11 -17.40 3.93
N THR A 153 9.28 -17.93 2.71
CA THR A 153 10.60 -18.03 2.09
C THR A 153 11.21 -16.65 1.82
N LEU A 154 10.41 -15.65 1.41
CA LEU A 154 10.88 -14.25 1.31
C LEU A 154 11.40 -13.72 2.65
N TYR A 155 10.68 -14.02 3.73
CA TYR A 155 11.09 -13.66 5.07
C TYR A 155 12.44 -14.30 5.44
N GLN A 156 12.60 -15.61 5.23
CA GLN A 156 13.86 -16.30 5.48
C GLN A 156 15.02 -15.67 4.69
N ARG A 157 14.80 -15.28 3.43
CA ARG A 157 15.81 -14.59 2.61
C ARG A 157 16.15 -13.19 3.14
N MET A 158 15.18 -12.44 3.65
CA MET A 158 15.46 -11.16 4.28
C MET A 158 16.31 -11.32 5.54
N MET A 159 16.02 -12.34 6.36
CA MET A 159 16.73 -12.62 7.61
C MET A 159 18.16 -13.12 7.40
N PHE A 160 18.33 -14.09 6.50
CA PHE A 160 19.59 -14.83 6.36
C PHE A 160 20.38 -14.43 5.10
N GLY A 161 19.79 -13.58 4.26
CA GLY A 161 20.32 -13.23 2.94
C GLY A 161 20.06 -14.33 1.91
N THR A 162 20.32 -14.00 0.66
CA THR A 162 20.20 -14.94 -0.46
C THR A 162 21.60 -15.39 -0.88
N PHE A 163 21.75 -16.68 -1.24
CA PHE A 163 23.01 -17.23 -1.76
C PHE A 163 22.84 -17.63 -3.21
N ASP A 164 23.74 -17.14 -4.07
CA ASP A 164 23.91 -17.68 -5.41
C ASP A 164 24.69 -19.00 -5.29
N LEU A 165 24.00 -20.12 -5.51
CA LEU A 165 24.57 -21.45 -5.42
C LEU A 165 25.52 -21.78 -6.58
N GLN A 166 25.43 -21.07 -7.70
CA GLN A 166 26.32 -21.28 -8.86
C GLN A 166 27.66 -20.58 -8.64
N GLU A 167 27.62 -19.34 -8.14
CA GLU A 167 28.82 -18.55 -7.85
C GLU A 167 29.37 -18.78 -6.43
N ASN A 168 28.65 -19.56 -5.61
CA ASN A 168 28.95 -19.81 -4.20
C ASN A 168 29.21 -18.50 -3.41
N LYS A 169 28.40 -17.48 -3.70
CA LYS A 169 28.53 -16.13 -3.12
C LYS A 169 27.18 -15.68 -2.54
N GLN A 170 27.22 -15.03 -1.38
CA GLN A 170 26.06 -14.32 -0.86
C GLN A 170 25.74 -13.12 -1.77
N ILE A 171 24.46 -12.93 -2.07
CA ILE A 171 23.96 -11.76 -2.81
C ILE A 171 24.10 -10.52 -1.90
N ASP A 172 24.61 -9.44 -2.49
CA ASP A 172 24.85 -8.19 -1.78
C ASP A 172 23.51 -7.51 -1.43
N THR A 173 23.48 -6.76 -0.31
CA THR A 173 22.29 -5.99 0.10
C THR A 173 22.03 -4.86 -0.91
N THR A 174 20.77 -4.67 -1.27
CA THR A 174 20.36 -3.67 -2.24
C THR A 174 20.20 -2.31 -1.57
N SER A 175 20.29 -1.23 -2.35
CA SER A 175 20.35 0.12 -1.81
C SER A 175 19.70 1.13 -2.73
N ASP A 176 19.32 2.29 -2.19
CA ASP A 176 18.91 3.45 -2.98
C ASP A 176 20.09 4.28 -3.48
N ILE A 177 19.79 5.37 -4.20
CA ILE A 177 20.81 6.29 -4.74
C ILE A 177 21.62 7.00 -3.65
N SER A 178 21.09 7.12 -2.43
CA SER A 178 21.79 7.70 -1.28
C SER A 178 22.72 6.68 -0.60
N SER A 179 22.78 5.45 -1.12
CA SER A 179 23.46 4.29 -0.54
C SER A 179 22.84 3.80 0.77
N ALA A 180 21.60 4.22 1.06
CA ALA A 180 20.83 3.62 2.15
C ALA A 180 20.37 2.23 1.74
N TYR A 181 20.44 1.29 2.68
CA TYR A 181 20.04 -0.10 2.45
C TYR A 181 18.51 -0.23 2.29
N PHE A 182 18.09 -1.12 1.38
CA PHE A 182 16.69 -1.49 1.17
C PHE A 182 16.36 -2.90 1.65
N THR A 183 17.01 -3.92 1.10
CA THR A 183 16.72 -5.34 1.41
C THR A 183 17.88 -6.25 0.99
N ARG A 184 17.79 -7.55 1.30
CA ARG A 184 18.82 -8.58 1.03
C ARG A 184 18.51 -9.49 -0.17
N PHE A 185 17.61 -9.06 -1.04
CA PHE A 185 17.29 -9.69 -2.30
C PHE A 185 16.85 -8.63 -3.31
N HIS A 186 16.88 -8.93 -4.61
CA HIS A 186 16.51 -7.99 -5.66
C HIS A 186 15.01 -8.03 -5.98
N CYS A 187 14.48 -6.93 -6.52
CA CYS A 187 13.13 -6.93 -7.07
C CYS A 187 13.05 -7.89 -8.28
N HIS A 188 11.95 -8.63 -8.41
CA HIS A 188 11.74 -9.52 -9.55
C HIS A 188 10.94 -8.84 -10.68
N SER A 189 9.78 -8.28 -10.34
CA SER A 189 8.91 -7.60 -11.29
C SER A 189 7.95 -6.67 -10.59
N GLY A 190 7.40 -5.70 -11.33
CA GLY A 190 6.28 -4.88 -10.87
C GLY A 190 5.04 -5.14 -11.74
N ILE A 191 3.87 -4.96 -11.13
CA ILE A 191 2.57 -5.06 -11.83
C ILE A 191 1.72 -3.81 -11.57
N ILE A 192 0.98 -3.38 -12.60
CA ILE A 192 -0.03 -2.33 -12.54
C ILE A 192 -1.39 -2.96 -12.83
N ASN A 193 -2.34 -2.83 -11.90
CA ASN A 193 -3.67 -3.44 -11.97
C ASN A 193 -3.63 -4.94 -12.34
N GLY A 194 -2.72 -5.69 -11.71
CA GLY A 194 -2.59 -7.15 -11.90
C GLY A 194 -1.84 -7.58 -13.17
N LYS A 195 -1.35 -6.66 -14.01
CA LYS A 195 -0.63 -6.95 -15.24
C LYS A 195 0.77 -6.34 -15.20
N GLY A 196 1.78 -7.04 -15.71
CA GLY A 196 3.16 -6.55 -15.75
C GLY A 196 4.09 -7.54 -16.46
N ARG A 197 5.33 -7.12 -16.69
CA ARG A 197 6.34 -7.88 -17.43
C ARG A 197 7.49 -8.28 -16.54
N PHE A 198 8.04 -9.45 -16.82
CA PHE A 198 9.33 -9.84 -16.30
C PHE A 198 10.42 -9.61 -17.35
N TYR A 199 11.48 -8.91 -16.95
CA TYR A 199 12.62 -8.56 -17.79
C TYR A 199 13.84 -9.39 -17.37
N ASN A 200 14.32 -10.25 -18.27
CA ASN A 200 15.56 -11.00 -18.06
C ASN A 200 16.80 -10.24 -18.55
N SER A 201 16.60 -9.13 -19.26
CA SER A 201 17.60 -8.11 -19.57
C SER A 201 16.92 -6.75 -19.72
N LEU A 202 17.69 -5.68 -19.97
CA LEU A 202 17.15 -4.34 -20.20
C LEU A 202 16.09 -4.26 -21.31
N THR A 203 16.10 -5.17 -22.28
CA THR A 203 15.20 -5.13 -23.44
C THR A 203 14.36 -6.40 -23.62
N ALA A 204 14.86 -7.56 -23.20
CA ALA A 204 14.14 -8.82 -23.36
C ALA A 204 13.19 -9.06 -22.18
N HIS A 205 11.93 -9.34 -22.52
CA HIS A 205 10.86 -9.64 -21.58
C HIS A 205 9.96 -10.76 -22.05
N ASN A 206 9.22 -11.34 -21.11
CA ASN A 206 8.28 -12.46 -21.32
C ASN A 206 7.01 -12.12 -22.14
N GLN A 207 6.90 -10.93 -22.72
CA GLN A 207 5.74 -10.47 -23.51
C GLN A 207 4.38 -10.54 -22.78
N ALA A 208 4.37 -10.60 -21.45
CA ALA A 208 3.14 -10.54 -20.67
C ALA A 208 2.35 -9.25 -20.98
N PRO A 209 1.00 -9.32 -20.99
CA PRO A 209 0.17 -8.17 -21.30
C PRO A 209 0.36 -7.08 -20.26
N LEU A 210 0.18 -5.83 -20.69
CA LEU A 210 0.17 -4.67 -19.80
C LEU A 210 -1.26 -4.16 -19.62
N THR A 211 -1.49 -3.42 -18.54
CA THR A 211 -2.71 -2.63 -18.37
C THR A 211 -2.69 -1.48 -19.36
N THR A 212 -3.85 -1.17 -19.96
CA THR A 212 -4.01 -0.07 -20.91
C THR A 212 -4.99 0.95 -20.35
N TYR A 213 -4.63 2.23 -20.44
CA TYR A 213 -5.49 3.36 -20.11
C TYR A 213 -5.81 4.14 -21.37
N ASP A 214 -7.06 4.08 -21.80
CA ASP A 214 -7.53 4.82 -22.96
C ASP A 214 -7.62 6.31 -22.62
N VAL A 215 -7.00 7.14 -23.47
CA VAL A 215 -7.01 8.59 -23.34
C VAL A 215 -7.35 9.28 -24.66
N GLU A 216 -8.21 10.28 -24.60
CA GLU A 216 -8.45 11.19 -25.73
C GLU A 216 -7.33 12.24 -25.77
N PRO A 217 -6.89 12.69 -26.97
CA PRO A 217 -5.94 13.79 -27.09
C PRO A 217 -6.45 15.10 -26.45
N ASN A 218 -5.53 15.95 -26.00
CA ASN A 218 -5.79 17.28 -25.44
C ASN A 218 -6.84 17.31 -24.32
N THR A 219 -6.86 16.27 -23.50
CA THR A 219 -7.82 16.06 -22.42
C THR A 219 -7.08 15.94 -21.09
N TYR A 220 -7.76 16.28 -20.00
CA TYR A 220 -7.24 16.08 -18.66
C TYR A 220 -7.81 14.78 -18.06
N TYR A 221 -6.97 13.99 -17.39
CA TYR A 221 -7.34 12.76 -16.69
C TYR A 221 -6.83 12.78 -15.26
N ARG A 222 -7.64 12.35 -14.29
CA ARG A 222 -7.19 12.12 -12.91
C ARG A 222 -6.77 10.67 -12.74
N PHE A 223 -5.52 10.44 -12.42
CA PHE A 223 -4.99 9.12 -12.07
C PHE A 223 -4.92 9.01 -10.56
N ARG A 224 -5.57 7.99 -10.00
CA ARG A 224 -5.54 7.64 -8.57
C ARG A 224 -4.52 6.53 -8.37
N VAL A 225 -3.32 6.88 -7.92
CA VAL A 225 -2.22 5.92 -7.74
C VAL A 225 -2.26 5.37 -6.33
N ILE A 226 -2.20 4.05 -6.20
CA ILE A 226 -2.27 3.31 -4.93
C ILE A 226 -1.04 2.43 -4.82
N GLY A 227 -0.22 2.66 -3.80
CA GLY A 227 0.96 1.87 -3.49
C GLY A 227 0.59 0.60 -2.73
N ALA A 228 0.20 -0.46 -3.43
CA ALA A 228 -0.13 -1.75 -2.82
C ALA A 228 1.11 -2.59 -2.46
N ALA A 229 2.27 -2.22 -3.00
CA ALA A 229 3.55 -2.90 -2.83
C ALA A 229 3.89 -3.30 -1.39
N THR A 230 4.62 -4.40 -1.25
CA THR A 230 4.93 -5.08 0.02
C THR A 230 6.32 -4.76 0.56
N LEU A 231 7.26 -4.42 -0.33
CA LEU A 231 8.61 -4.05 0.04
C LEU A 231 9.12 -2.79 -0.69
N TYR A 232 8.94 -2.70 -2.01
CA TYR A 232 9.58 -1.65 -2.80
C TYR A 232 8.69 -0.42 -3.04
N PRO A 233 9.18 0.81 -2.77
CA PRO A 233 8.56 2.02 -3.29
C PRO A 233 8.85 2.20 -4.78
N PHE A 234 7.97 2.93 -5.46
CA PHE A 234 8.06 3.14 -6.91
C PHE A 234 8.08 4.62 -7.29
N ARG A 235 8.99 5.01 -8.19
CA ARG A 235 8.94 6.29 -8.89
C ARG A 235 8.02 6.17 -10.11
N VAL A 236 6.92 6.90 -10.09
CA VAL A 236 5.90 6.94 -11.13
C VAL A 236 6.08 8.15 -12.05
N TYR A 237 6.11 7.90 -13.35
CA TYR A 237 6.14 8.92 -14.39
C TYR A 237 5.49 8.41 -15.68
N ILE A 238 5.22 9.32 -16.62
CA ILE A 238 4.63 8.96 -17.92
C ILE A 238 5.59 9.38 -19.04
N GLN A 239 6.01 8.43 -19.86
CA GLN A 239 6.88 8.70 -21.00
C GLN A 239 6.21 9.68 -21.97
N GLY A 240 7.01 10.59 -22.52
CA GLY A 240 6.54 11.66 -23.40
C GLY A 240 5.92 12.85 -22.67
N HIS A 241 5.37 12.66 -21.48
CA HIS A 241 4.77 13.73 -20.68
C HIS A 241 5.80 14.34 -19.73
N GLU A 242 6.17 15.60 -19.98
CA GLU A 242 7.20 16.28 -19.20
C GLU A 242 6.81 16.52 -17.73
N SER A 243 5.51 16.66 -17.45
CA SER A 243 5.02 16.92 -16.09
C SER A 243 3.66 16.29 -15.83
N ILE A 244 3.42 15.99 -14.56
CA ILE A 244 2.15 15.62 -13.96
C ILE A 244 1.86 16.59 -12.81
N ARG A 245 0.58 16.83 -12.54
CA ARG A 245 0.14 17.72 -11.47
C ARG A 245 -0.45 16.92 -10.33
N ILE A 246 0.25 16.82 -9.21
CA ILE A 246 -0.28 16.15 -8.01
C ILE A 246 -1.39 17.03 -7.42
N VAL A 247 -2.51 16.42 -7.02
CA VAL A 247 -3.70 17.13 -6.52
C VAL A 247 -4.27 16.56 -5.23
N ALA A 248 -4.02 15.30 -4.89
CA ALA A 248 -4.48 14.73 -3.62
C ALA A 248 -3.50 13.69 -3.08
N SER A 249 -3.57 13.45 -1.77
CA SER A 249 -2.89 12.35 -1.12
C SER A 249 -3.72 11.76 0.00
N ASP A 250 -3.72 10.43 0.09
CA ASP A 250 -4.31 9.67 1.18
C ASP A 250 -5.80 9.92 1.45
N GLY A 251 -6.50 10.50 0.48
CA GLY A 251 -7.92 10.86 0.56
C GLY A 251 -8.19 12.34 0.73
N PHE A 252 -7.16 13.18 0.86
CA PHE A 252 -7.25 14.62 1.08
C PHE A 252 -6.70 15.41 -0.10
N GLU A 253 -7.41 16.46 -0.52
CA GLU A 253 -6.97 17.37 -1.58
C GLU A 253 -5.81 18.28 -1.10
N ILE A 254 -4.84 18.55 -1.98
CA ILE A 254 -3.67 19.38 -1.71
C ILE A 254 -3.52 20.51 -2.75
N GLU A 255 -2.82 21.59 -2.37
CA GLU A 255 -2.40 22.63 -3.32
C GLU A 255 -1.67 21.96 -4.49
N PRO A 256 -2.08 22.17 -5.75
CA PRO A 256 -1.51 21.40 -6.86
C PRO A 256 0.00 21.59 -7.04
N ILE A 257 0.74 20.48 -7.21
CA ILE A 257 2.20 20.49 -7.34
C ILE A 257 2.59 19.91 -8.71
N GLU A 258 3.21 20.74 -9.56
CA GLU A 258 3.73 20.31 -10.88
C GLU A 258 5.11 19.66 -10.73
N VAL A 259 5.21 18.40 -11.15
CA VAL A 259 6.44 17.59 -11.07
C VAL A 259 6.64 16.70 -12.29
N ASP A 260 7.86 16.27 -12.56
CA ASP A 260 8.17 15.32 -13.64
C ASP A 260 7.83 13.87 -13.25
N SER A 261 7.89 13.56 -11.94
CA SER A 261 7.59 12.24 -11.38
C SER A 261 7.25 12.34 -9.90
N LEU A 262 6.60 11.31 -9.37
CA LEU A 262 6.30 11.16 -7.94
C LEU A 262 6.83 9.83 -7.43
N ILE A 263 7.15 9.74 -6.15
CA ILE A 263 7.44 8.47 -5.48
C ILE A 263 6.21 8.07 -4.67
N ILE A 264 5.73 6.84 -4.86
CA ILE A 264 4.66 6.24 -4.08
C ILE A 264 5.26 5.18 -3.16
N HIS A 265 5.07 5.35 -1.85
CA HIS A 265 5.44 4.37 -0.84
C HIS A 265 4.28 3.41 -0.57
N LEU A 266 4.57 2.38 0.21
CA LEU A 266 3.64 1.31 0.54
C LEU A 266 2.51 1.86 1.41
N GLY A 267 1.27 1.57 1.03
CA GLY A 267 0.07 2.03 1.71
C GLY A 267 -0.38 3.43 1.31
N GLU A 268 0.46 4.25 0.67
CA GLU A 268 0.10 5.60 0.24
C GLU A 268 -0.86 5.58 -0.97
N ARG A 269 -1.63 6.67 -1.09
CA ARG A 269 -2.42 7.00 -2.27
C ARG A 269 -2.07 8.41 -2.72
N ILE A 270 -1.78 8.61 -3.99
CA ILE A 270 -1.50 9.94 -4.57
C ILE A 270 -2.27 10.09 -5.86
N ASP A 271 -3.02 11.18 -5.97
CA ASP A 271 -3.74 11.51 -7.20
C ASP A 271 -2.97 12.57 -7.99
N PHE A 272 -2.84 12.36 -9.30
CA PHE A 272 -2.31 13.37 -10.20
C PHE A 272 -3.21 13.59 -11.42
N ILE A 273 -3.15 14.80 -11.97
CA ILE A 273 -3.77 15.16 -13.24
C ILE A 273 -2.74 15.08 -14.35
N LEU A 274 -3.08 14.33 -15.39
CA LEU A 274 -2.35 14.27 -16.66
C LEU A 274 -3.08 15.09 -17.72
N LYS A 275 -2.36 15.92 -18.46
CA LYS A 275 -2.84 16.51 -19.72
C LYS A 275 -2.29 15.73 -20.90
N THR A 276 -3.15 15.25 -21.79
CA THR A 276 -2.79 14.38 -22.92
C THR A 276 -2.38 15.18 -24.16
N ASP A 277 -1.36 16.03 -24.03
CA ASP A 277 -0.92 16.97 -25.07
C ASP A 277 0.28 16.48 -25.92
N GLN A 278 0.61 15.19 -25.82
CA GLN A 278 1.75 14.59 -26.51
C GLN A 278 1.35 13.84 -27.78
N VAL A 279 2.33 13.58 -28.64
CA VAL A 279 2.11 12.82 -29.89
C VAL A 279 1.77 11.37 -29.55
N SER A 280 0.66 10.91 -30.11
CA SER A 280 0.13 9.58 -29.93
C SER A 280 1.09 8.48 -30.43
N GLY A 281 1.33 7.43 -29.62
CA GLY A 281 1.93 6.17 -30.10
C GLY A 281 2.91 5.43 -29.17
N ASN A 282 3.58 6.08 -28.22
CA ASN A 282 4.67 5.46 -27.42
C ASN A 282 4.70 5.88 -25.94
N ASN A 283 3.56 6.01 -25.27
CA ASN A 283 3.51 6.55 -23.90
C ASN A 283 3.28 5.42 -22.90
N LEU A 284 4.32 5.03 -22.16
CA LEU A 284 4.20 4.16 -21.01
C LEU A 284 4.02 4.98 -19.72
N LEU A 285 3.07 4.58 -18.88
CA LEU A 285 3.13 4.86 -17.45
C LEU A 285 4.11 3.87 -16.85
N VAL A 286 5.17 4.38 -16.23
CA VAL A 286 6.26 3.58 -15.66
C VAL A 286 6.30 3.83 -14.16
N ALA A 287 6.33 2.74 -13.39
CA ALA A 287 6.61 2.72 -11.97
C ALA A 287 7.92 1.95 -11.75
N GLU A 288 9.01 2.68 -11.62
CA GLU A 288 10.37 2.13 -11.48
C GLU A 288 10.75 2.00 -10.01
N THR A 289 11.37 0.89 -9.59
CA THR A 289 11.84 0.77 -8.20
C THR A 289 12.89 1.82 -7.89
N LEU A 290 13.07 2.16 -6.62
CA LEU A 290 14.18 3.03 -6.18
C LEU A 290 15.50 2.27 -6.00
N GLU A 291 15.48 0.97 -6.24
CA GLU A 291 16.63 0.07 -6.10
C GLU A 291 17.70 0.41 -7.13
N VAL A 292 18.92 0.66 -6.65
CA VAL A 292 20.09 0.85 -7.51
C VAL A 292 20.71 -0.50 -7.77
N GLU A 293 20.40 -1.02 -8.94
CA GLU A 293 20.93 -2.28 -9.40
C GLU A 293 22.41 -2.16 -9.82
N PRO A 294 23.29 -3.11 -9.42
CA PRO A 294 24.63 -3.17 -9.98
C PRO A 294 24.56 -3.39 -11.50
N ALA A 295 25.42 -2.68 -12.23
CA ALA A 295 25.46 -2.72 -13.70
C ALA A 295 25.61 -4.14 -14.29
N SER A 296 26.11 -5.09 -13.49
CA SER A 296 26.25 -6.51 -13.85
C SER A 296 24.93 -7.26 -13.99
N LEU A 297 23.87 -6.87 -13.26
CA LEU A 297 22.57 -7.57 -13.32
C LEU A 297 21.84 -7.30 -14.63
N ASN A 298 22.01 -6.10 -15.21
CA ASN A 298 21.49 -5.73 -16.54
C ASN A 298 19.99 -6.02 -16.71
N GLN A 299 19.22 -5.95 -15.61
CA GLN A 299 17.77 -6.18 -15.56
C GLN A 299 17.02 -4.86 -15.44
N TYR A 300 15.71 -4.91 -15.69
CA TYR A 300 14.83 -3.77 -15.60
C TYR A 300 13.67 -4.07 -14.65
N HIS A 301 13.71 -3.47 -13.45
CA HIS A 301 12.72 -3.69 -12.40
C HIS A 301 11.72 -2.53 -12.37
N ALA A 302 10.64 -2.67 -13.14
CA ALA A 302 9.56 -1.70 -13.14
C ALA A 302 8.21 -2.38 -13.40
N ALA A 303 7.14 -1.73 -12.93
CA ALA A 303 5.80 -1.98 -13.44
C ALA A 303 5.50 -1.00 -14.59
N GLU A 304 4.84 -1.49 -15.64
CA GLU A 304 4.51 -0.68 -16.82
C GLU A 304 3.03 -0.80 -17.16
N ALA A 305 2.46 0.28 -17.68
CA ALA A 305 1.13 0.31 -18.29
C ALA A 305 1.16 1.21 -19.53
N ILE A 306 0.24 0.97 -20.47
CA ILE A 306 0.16 1.68 -21.73
C ILE A 306 -0.82 2.84 -21.59
N ILE A 307 -0.38 4.06 -21.88
CA ILE A 307 -1.26 5.21 -22.12
C ILE A 307 -1.63 5.21 -23.60
N TYR A 308 -2.82 4.71 -23.91
CA TYR A 308 -3.29 4.52 -25.27
C TYR A 308 -4.11 5.72 -25.74
N TYR A 309 -3.58 6.46 -26.71
CA TYR A 309 -4.29 7.57 -27.34
C TYR A 309 -5.30 7.04 -28.38
N THR A 310 -6.59 7.33 -28.17
CA THR A 310 -7.69 6.75 -28.96
C THR A 310 -7.71 7.15 -30.44
N ASP A 311 -6.91 8.15 -30.83
CA ASP A 311 -6.74 8.60 -32.22
C ASP A 311 -5.64 7.84 -32.99
N THR A 312 -5.04 6.80 -32.38
CA THR A 312 -3.96 6.02 -33.01
C THR A 312 -4.18 4.51 -33.02
N THR A 313 -3.35 3.81 -33.78
CA THR A 313 -3.30 2.36 -33.79
C THR A 313 -2.73 1.83 -32.48
N VAL A 314 -3.40 0.84 -31.89
CA VAL A 314 -2.95 0.18 -30.66
C VAL A 314 -1.57 -0.43 -30.86
N ASN A 315 -0.58 0.03 -30.11
CA ASN A 315 0.70 -0.61 -29.96
C ASN A 315 0.75 -1.30 -28.58
N LEU A 316 0.62 -2.63 -28.56
CA LEU A 316 0.67 -3.41 -27.32
C LEU A 316 2.09 -3.62 -26.78
N ASN A 317 3.11 -3.22 -27.56
CA ASN A 317 4.51 -3.31 -27.22
C ASN A 317 5.22 -1.98 -27.54
N PRO A 318 4.84 -0.86 -26.88
CA PRO A 318 5.54 0.40 -27.06
C PRO A 318 7.00 0.23 -26.65
N PRO A 319 7.95 0.78 -27.43
CA PRO A 319 9.36 0.77 -27.06
C PRO A 319 9.54 1.54 -25.76
N LYS A 320 10.52 1.13 -24.95
CA LYS A 320 10.93 1.91 -23.79
C LYS A 320 11.47 3.27 -24.27
N GLY A 321 10.79 4.35 -23.93
CA GLY A 321 11.33 5.69 -24.05
C GLY A 321 12.44 5.92 -23.01
N SER A 322 13.31 6.90 -23.27
CA SER A 322 14.14 7.45 -22.20
C SER A 322 13.23 8.11 -21.15
N PRO A 323 13.50 7.96 -19.84
CA PRO A 323 12.88 8.81 -18.83
C PRO A 323 13.02 10.29 -19.25
N ASN A 324 12.09 11.16 -18.86
CA ASN A 324 12.18 12.60 -19.14
C ASN A 324 13.62 13.07 -18.95
N SER A 325 14.24 13.56 -20.02
CA SER A 325 15.69 13.77 -20.08
C SER A 325 16.07 15.01 -19.27
N CYS A 326 16.32 14.78 -17.98
CA CYS A 326 16.87 15.78 -17.08
C CYS A 326 18.25 16.20 -17.60
N SER A 327 18.50 17.50 -17.67
CA SER A 327 19.75 18.06 -18.19
C SER A 327 20.13 19.30 -17.40
N GLN A 328 21.36 19.81 -17.60
CA GLN A 328 21.81 21.01 -16.90
C GLN A 328 20.90 22.24 -17.13
N GLY A 329 20.16 22.27 -18.25
CA GLY A 329 19.17 23.31 -18.55
C GLY A 329 17.73 22.97 -18.13
N LYS A 330 17.45 21.72 -17.72
CA LYS A 330 16.13 21.23 -17.29
C LYS A 330 16.27 20.37 -16.04
N GLN A 331 16.11 21.01 -14.88
CA GLN A 331 16.13 20.34 -13.59
C GLN A 331 14.77 19.68 -13.33
N CYS A 332 14.73 18.36 -13.32
CA CYS A 332 13.50 17.60 -13.09
C CYS A 332 13.10 17.63 -11.60
N LYS A 333 11.80 17.79 -11.32
CA LYS A 333 11.25 17.76 -9.97
C LYS A 333 10.65 16.39 -9.66
N ILE A 334 10.94 15.86 -8.48
CA ILE A 334 10.41 14.59 -7.99
C ILE A 334 9.74 14.86 -6.65
N PHE A 335 8.50 14.41 -6.47
CA PHE A 335 7.79 14.55 -5.20
C PHE A 335 7.89 13.28 -4.33
N ASN A 336 7.82 13.47 -3.01
CA ASN A 336 7.76 12.42 -1.98
C ASN A 336 9.02 11.53 -1.88
N CYS A 337 10.21 12.10 -2.07
CA CYS A 337 11.42 11.31 -1.96
C CYS A 337 11.82 11.03 -0.50
N PRO A 338 12.38 9.84 -0.22
CA PRO A 338 12.85 9.45 1.11
C PRO A 338 14.23 10.06 1.47
N TYR A 339 14.81 10.89 0.59
CA TYR A 339 16.10 11.54 0.75
C TYR A 339 16.11 12.93 0.07
N LEU A 340 17.01 13.84 0.47
CA LEU A 340 17.06 15.19 -0.10
C LEU A 340 17.78 15.30 -1.44
N TYR A 341 18.83 14.51 -1.65
CA TYR A 341 19.81 14.81 -2.69
C TYR A 341 19.89 13.69 -3.73
N TYR A 342 19.80 14.10 -4.98
CA TYR A 342 20.27 13.32 -6.11
C TYR A 342 21.72 13.73 -6.43
N PRO A 343 22.53 12.81 -6.99
CA PRO A 343 23.84 13.18 -7.54
C PRO A 343 23.72 14.37 -8.53
N PRO A 344 24.61 15.38 -8.46
CA PRO A 344 24.46 16.61 -9.24
C PRO A 344 24.35 16.41 -10.76
N ASP A 345 24.99 15.37 -11.29
CA ASP A 345 24.98 14.98 -12.70
C ASP A 345 23.61 14.46 -13.18
N GLN A 346 22.72 14.07 -12.26
CA GLN A 346 21.37 13.62 -12.61
C GLN A 346 20.38 14.77 -12.84
N ASN A 347 20.72 16.02 -12.47
CA ASN A 347 19.88 17.21 -12.67
C ASN A 347 18.44 17.03 -12.13
N ARG A 348 18.31 16.46 -10.93
CA ARG A 348 17.03 16.21 -10.25
C ARG A 348 16.96 16.96 -8.92
N THR A 349 15.77 17.42 -8.57
CA THR A 349 15.47 18.02 -7.26
C THR A 349 14.36 17.24 -6.59
N CYS A 350 14.55 16.98 -5.31
CA CYS A 350 13.52 16.37 -4.48
C CYS A 350 12.62 17.43 -3.83
N LEU A 351 11.31 17.20 -3.89
CA LEU A 351 10.27 17.84 -3.09
C LEU A 351 9.76 16.83 -2.05
N THR A 352 9.42 17.33 -0.88
CA THR A 352 9.02 16.53 0.29
C THR A 352 7.64 16.98 0.78
N TRP A 353 7.10 16.32 1.81
CA TRP A 353 5.86 16.79 2.46
C TRP A 353 5.99 18.18 3.10
N ASN A 354 7.20 18.71 3.29
CA ASN A 354 7.38 20.11 3.68
C ASN A 354 6.90 21.11 2.60
N ASP A 355 6.81 20.67 1.35
CA ASP A 355 6.47 21.50 0.19
C ASP A 355 4.98 21.39 -0.19
N ALA A 356 4.22 20.52 0.48
CA ALA A 356 2.81 20.28 0.25
C ALA A 356 1.93 20.99 1.29
N LYS A 357 0.72 21.36 0.90
CA LYS A 357 -0.29 21.92 1.80
C LYS A 357 -1.65 21.36 1.46
N THR A 358 -2.44 21.01 2.48
CA THR A 358 -3.83 20.62 2.29
C THR A 358 -4.68 21.82 1.89
N ILE A 359 -5.59 21.61 0.93
CA ILE A 359 -6.72 22.50 0.62
C ILE A 359 -8.05 21.78 0.85
N ASP A 360 -8.00 20.59 1.45
CA ASP A 360 -9.17 19.76 1.67
C ASP A 360 -10.15 20.47 2.61
N PRO A 361 -11.44 20.58 2.25
CA PRO A 361 -12.43 21.29 3.05
C PRO A 361 -12.72 20.62 4.39
N ASN A 362 -12.40 19.34 4.55
CA ASN A 362 -12.54 18.62 5.82
C ASN A 362 -11.27 18.70 6.68
N SER A 363 -10.18 19.27 6.15
CA SER A 363 -8.96 19.53 6.92
C SER A 363 -9.00 20.93 7.56
N ASN A 364 -8.87 20.97 8.88
CA ASN A 364 -8.73 22.21 9.64
C ASN A 364 -7.44 22.21 10.49
N ILE A 365 -6.39 22.86 9.96
CA ILE A 365 -5.09 22.91 10.66
C ILE A 365 -5.15 23.64 12.02
N GLU A 366 -6.13 24.53 12.24
CA GLU A 366 -6.28 25.22 13.52
C GLU A 366 -6.59 24.23 14.67
N GLU A 367 -7.27 23.12 14.37
CA GLU A 367 -7.62 22.09 15.36
C GLU A 367 -6.40 21.38 15.93
N VAL A 368 -5.28 21.36 15.18
CA VAL A 368 -4.03 20.70 15.59
C VAL A 368 -2.90 21.68 15.94
N LYS A 369 -3.19 22.98 16.07
CA LYS A 369 -2.17 23.96 16.47
C LYS A 369 -1.77 23.87 17.94
N GLY A 370 -2.76 23.66 18.82
CA GLY A 370 -2.57 23.60 20.26
C GLY A 370 -2.09 22.24 20.73
N VAL A 371 -0.80 21.94 20.56
CA VAL A 371 -0.22 20.66 21.01
C VAL A 371 -0.36 20.54 22.53
N ALA A 372 -1.12 19.53 22.97
CA ALA A 372 -1.26 19.21 24.39
C ALA A 372 -0.09 18.35 24.86
N ILE A 373 0.27 17.35 24.05
CA ILE A 373 1.25 16.31 24.43
C ILE A 373 2.15 15.99 23.24
N GLU A 374 3.45 15.85 23.52
CA GLU A 374 4.45 15.35 22.57
C GLU A 374 4.90 13.92 22.97
N ARG A 375 5.14 13.08 21.96
CA ARG A 375 5.65 11.70 22.07
C ARG A 375 6.72 11.44 21.03
N PHE A 376 7.66 10.56 21.36
CA PHE A 376 8.77 10.18 20.50
C PHE A 376 8.71 8.68 20.23
N TYR A 377 8.77 8.30 18.95
CA TYR A 377 8.79 6.91 18.52
C TYR A 377 9.91 6.69 17.52
N ASN A 378 10.91 5.91 17.93
CA ASN A 378 12.03 5.51 17.10
C ASN A 378 11.73 4.16 16.45
N PHE A 379 11.40 4.18 15.16
CA PHE A 379 11.25 3.01 14.31
C PHE A 379 12.62 2.66 13.76
N ALA A 380 13.34 1.79 14.47
CA ALA A 380 14.73 1.51 14.16
C ALA A 380 15.09 0.04 14.38
N PHE A 381 16.17 -0.34 13.71
CA PHE A 381 16.88 -1.58 13.91
C PHE A 381 17.93 -1.37 15.01
N LEU A 382 17.50 -1.45 16.26
CA LEU A 382 18.39 -1.37 17.43
C LEU A 382 19.07 -2.74 17.63
N GLY A 383 20.23 -2.78 18.28
CA GLY A 383 20.93 -4.05 18.60
C GLY A 383 22.40 -4.09 18.17
N GLU A 384 23.06 -5.23 18.34
CA GLU A 384 24.46 -5.43 17.93
C GLU A 384 24.56 -5.87 16.47
N ASN A 385 25.72 -5.69 15.83
CA ASN A 385 25.96 -6.17 14.47
C ASN A 385 25.65 -7.67 14.35
N GLY A 386 24.63 -8.02 13.57
CA GLY A 386 24.18 -9.40 13.36
C GLY A 386 22.92 -9.81 14.14
N ASN A 387 22.44 -8.99 15.09
CA ASN A 387 21.15 -9.17 15.76
C ASN A 387 20.47 -7.81 15.99
N THR A 388 19.79 -7.31 14.96
CA THR A 388 19.07 -6.03 14.99
C THR A 388 17.58 -6.25 14.70
N PRO A 389 16.77 -6.69 15.68
CA PRO A 389 15.35 -6.90 15.48
C PRO A 389 14.63 -5.57 15.20
N TRP A 390 13.57 -5.64 14.41
CA TRP A 390 12.71 -4.48 14.20
C TRP A 390 11.98 -4.14 15.48
N SER A 391 11.93 -2.85 15.81
CA SER A 391 11.34 -2.40 17.06
C SER A 391 10.84 -0.97 16.96
N VAL A 392 9.98 -0.62 17.92
CA VAL A 392 9.60 0.77 18.23
C VAL A 392 10.10 1.09 19.64
N ASN A 393 11.04 2.03 19.76
CA ASN A 393 11.70 2.36 21.04
C ASN A 393 12.28 1.13 21.77
N GLY A 394 12.81 0.13 21.04
CA GLY A 394 13.34 -1.10 21.62
C GLY A 394 12.30 -2.17 21.96
N HIS A 395 11.01 -1.93 21.69
CA HIS A 395 9.97 -2.95 21.80
C HIS A 395 9.81 -3.67 20.46
N HIS A 396 10.15 -4.95 20.42
CA HIS A 396 9.80 -5.85 19.34
C HIS A 396 8.38 -6.36 19.59
N PHE A 397 7.45 -5.99 18.71
CA PHE A 397 6.04 -6.25 18.92
C PHE A 397 5.67 -7.71 18.73
N LEU A 398 5.05 -8.30 19.75
CA LEU A 398 4.37 -9.59 19.67
C LEU A 398 2.86 -9.37 19.57
N PRO A 399 2.18 -10.00 18.59
CA PRO A 399 0.73 -10.03 18.56
C PRO A 399 0.13 -10.56 19.89
N PRO A 400 -0.97 -9.97 20.39
CA PRO A 400 -1.62 -10.46 21.59
C PRO A 400 -2.19 -11.87 21.38
N THR A 401 -2.26 -12.65 22.46
CA THR A 401 -2.87 -13.99 22.49
C THR A 401 -4.41 -13.96 22.52
N VAL A 402 -4.99 -12.77 22.47
CA VAL A 402 -6.43 -12.50 22.39
C VAL A 402 -6.70 -11.59 21.21
N ALA A 403 -7.92 -11.63 20.67
CA ALA A 403 -8.33 -10.70 19.62
C ALA A 403 -8.40 -9.31 20.24
N ALA A 404 -7.38 -8.47 19.99
CA ALA A 404 -7.15 -7.24 20.74
C ALA A 404 -8.32 -6.27 20.66
N TYR A 405 -9.05 -6.27 19.55
CA TYR A 405 -10.24 -5.44 19.38
C TYR A 405 -11.47 -5.99 20.13
N ALA A 406 -11.64 -7.32 20.16
CA ALA A 406 -12.78 -7.97 20.78
C ALA A 406 -12.65 -8.08 22.30
N GLU A 407 -11.41 -8.24 22.77
CA GLU A 407 -11.02 -8.53 24.13
C GLU A 407 -9.90 -7.56 24.57
N TRP A 408 -10.05 -6.28 24.24
CA TRP A 408 -9.07 -5.23 24.53
C TRP A 408 -8.72 -5.14 26.03
N ASP A 409 -9.69 -5.45 26.90
CA ASP A 409 -9.53 -5.48 28.35
C ASP A 409 -8.66 -6.65 28.85
N LYS A 410 -8.35 -7.61 27.97
CA LYS A 410 -7.51 -8.79 28.26
C LYS A 410 -6.16 -8.74 27.56
N VAL A 411 -5.85 -7.65 26.86
CA VAL A 411 -4.56 -7.48 26.20
C VAL A 411 -3.51 -7.16 27.26
N GLU A 412 -2.63 -8.13 27.53
CA GLU A 412 -1.57 -7.99 28.54
C GLU A 412 -0.28 -7.41 27.92
N GLN A 413 0.23 -6.34 28.52
CA GLN A 413 1.51 -5.72 28.17
C GLN A 413 2.62 -6.31 29.05
N ASN A 414 3.06 -7.53 28.74
CA ASN A 414 4.11 -8.22 29.50
C ASN A 414 5.52 -7.81 29.04
N CYS A 415 5.82 -6.50 29.08
CA CYS A 415 7.11 -5.96 28.64
C CYS A 415 8.16 -5.99 29.76
N GLY A 416 9.38 -6.40 29.42
CA GLY A 416 10.56 -6.30 30.30
C GLY A 416 11.13 -4.87 30.35
N GLU A 417 12.41 -4.74 30.76
CA GLU A 417 13.12 -3.46 30.65
C GLU A 417 13.57 -3.23 29.21
N CYS A 418 12.86 -2.36 28.48
CA CYS A 418 13.13 -2.03 27.08
C CYS A 418 13.75 -0.62 27.01
N SER A 419 14.79 -0.43 26.20
CA SER A 419 15.45 0.85 26.00
C SER A 419 16.11 0.95 24.62
N GLU A 420 16.69 2.10 24.29
CA GLU A 420 17.47 2.30 23.07
C GLU A 420 18.64 1.31 22.91
N SER A 421 19.11 0.72 24.02
CA SER A 421 20.21 -0.26 24.05
C SER A 421 19.77 -1.67 24.45
N SER A 422 18.50 -1.88 24.80
CA SER A 422 18.00 -3.17 25.28
C SER A 422 16.65 -3.47 24.66
N ILE A 423 16.58 -4.54 23.89
CA ILE A 423 15.38 -4.92 23.15
C ILE A 423 14.61 -5.96 23.96
N CYS A 424 13.30 -5.79 24.00
CA CYS A 424 12.38 -6.74 24.61
C CYS A 424 11.31 -7.16 23.60
N GLU A 425 10.81 -8.38 23.73
CA GLU A 425 9.70 -8.89 22.92
C GLU A 425 8.42 -8.86 23.75
N CYS A 426 7.44 -8.06 23.34
CA CYS A 426 6.17 -7.97 24.06
C CYS A 426 5.06 -7.33 23.21
N THR A 427 3.82 -7.55 23.63
CA THR A 427 2.67 -6.80 23.11
C THR A 427 2.66 -5.39 23.70
N TYR A 428 3.30 -4.44 23.03
CA TYR A 428 3.42 -3.05 23.50
C TYR A 428 2.29 -2.16 22.98
N TYR A 429 1.69 -1.37 23.89
CA TYR A 429 0.80 -0.27 23.55
C TYR A 429 1.11 1.00 24.36
N ASP A 430 0.95 2.18 23.75
CA ASP A 430 0.98 3.47 24.45
C ASP A 430 -0.44 3.96 24.68
N THR A 431 -0.78 4.31 25.93
CA THR A 431 -2.13 4.76 26.29
C THR A 431 -2.21 6.27 26.18
N ILE A 432 -3.14 6.75 25.37
CA ILE A 432 -3.35 8.18 25.12
C ILE A 432 -4.79 8.60 25.43
N ASP A 433 -4.98 9.90 25.69
CA ASP A 433 -6.24 10.57 26.02
C ASP A 433 -7.15 9.77 26.97
N THR A 434 -6.70 9.50 28.18
CA THR A 434 -7.39 8.60 29.13
C THR A 434 -8.84 8.96 29.43
N ASP A 435 -9.23 10.22 29.22
CA ASP A 435 -10.54 10.76 29.57
C ASP A 435 -11.35 11.29 28.36
N ASN A 436 -10.96 10.94 27.12
CA ASN A 436 -11.62 11.36 25.87
C ASN A 436 -11.85 12.87 25.81
N THR A 437 -10.75 13.60 26.02
CA THR A 437 -10.70 15.07 26.05
C THR A 437 -10.29 15.66 24.71
N ASP A 438 -10.21 14.85 23.66
CA ASP A 438 -10.03 15.32 22.29
C ASP A 438 -8.67 16.04 22.14
N GLN A 439 -7.66 15.56 22.86
CA GLN A 439 -6.34 16.19 22.96
C GLN A 439 -5.55 16.07 21.65
N VAL A 440 -4.81 17.13 21.33
CA VAL A 440 -3.89 17.13 20.19
C VAL A 440 -2.55 16.52 20.60
N TYR A 441 -2.17 15.45 19.92
CA TYR A 441 -0.89 14.79 20.08
C TYR A 441 0.06 15.17 18.94
N GLN A 442 1.33 15.43 19.30
CA GLN A 442 2.43 15.54 18.36
C GLN A 442 3.33 14.31 18.50
N PHE A 443 3.43 13.51 17.44
CA PHE A 443 4.34 12.39 17.40
C PHE A 443 5.58 12.77 16.57
N VAL A 444 6.75 12.55 17.16
CA VAL A 444 8.04 12.69 16.49
C VAL A 444 8.56 11.29 16.18
N LEU A 445 8.55 10.94 14.90
CA LEU A 445 8.96 9.65 14.38
C LEU A 445 10.40 9.74 13.93
N THR A 446 11.25 8.83 14.37
CA THR A 446 12.68 8.82 13.99
C THR A 446 13.11 7.44 13.51
N ASN A 447 14.19 7.40 12.72
CA ASN A 447 14.96 6.18 12.46
C ASN A 447 16.43 6.43 12.84
N ILE A 448 16.73 6.28 14.12
CA ILE A 448 18.04 6.49 14.73
C ILE A 448 18.55 5.15 15.27
N GLY A 449 19.80 4.78 14.93
CA GLY A 449 20.44 3.55 15.38
C GLY A 449 21.23 2.86 14.26
N ASN A 450 21.55 1.58 14.43
CA ASN A 450 22.27 0.80 13.42
C ASN A 450 21.49 0.62 12.10
N GLY A 451 20.18 0.85 12.15
CA GLY A 451 19.29 0.94 10.99
C GLY A 451 19.22 2.30 10.30
N ALA A 452 20.01 3.28 10.71
CA ALA A 452 19.98 4.63 10.14
C ALA A 452 20.20 4.57 8.61
N GLY A 453 19.24 5.11 7.87
CA GLY A 453 19.22 5.14 6.41
C GLY A 453 18.07 4.35 5.79
N TRP A 454 17.57 3.30 6.44
CA TRP A 454 16.41 2.56 5.92
C TRP A 454 15.16 3.46 5.97
N SER A 455 14.44 3.57 4.85
CA SER A 455 13.18 4.33 4.80
C SER A 455 12.02 3.45 5.24
N HIS A 456 11.24 3.93 6.21
CA HIS A 456 10.07 3.23 6.74
C HIS A 456 8.80 4.03 6.45
N PRO A 457 7.88 3.56 5.58
CA PRO A 457 6.54 4.11 5.53
C PRO A 457 5.83 3.70 6.82
N ILE A 458 5.38 4.66 7.62
CA ILE A 458 4.69 4.40 8.88
C ILE A 458 3.19 4.65 8.70
N HIS A 459 2.38 3.71 9.16
CA HIS A 459 0.92 3.78 9.10
C HIS A 459 0.33 3.78 10.51
N LEU A 460 -0.57 4.72 10.76
CA LEU A 460 -1.37 4.82 11.98
C LEU A 460 -2.81 4.51 11.61
N HIS A 461 -3.35 3.45 12.21
CA HIS A 461 -4.75 3.12 12.06
C HIS A 461 -5.64 4.11 12.81
N GLY A 462 -6.87 4.27 12.32
CA GLY A 462 -7.93 5.03 12.96
C GLY A 462 -7.81 6.54 12.99
N HIS A 463 -6.73 7.06 12.41
CA HIS A 463 -6.50 8.48 12.31
C HIS A 463 -6.00 8.85 10.94
N SER A 464 -6.36 10.04 10.50
CA SER A 464 -5.58 10.81 9.55
C SER A 464 -4.76 11.84 10.33
N PHE A 465 -3.60 12.23 9.80
CA PHE A 465 -2.69 13.13 10.50
C PHE A 465 -2.09 14.17 9.57
N TYR A 466 -1.70 15.30 10.15
CA TYR A 466 -0.95 16.34 9.47
C TYR A 466 0.54 16.06 9.58
N VAL A 467 1.23 15.98 8.45
CA VAL A 467 2.69 15.98 8.41
C VAL A 467 3.17 17.42 8.59
N MET A 468 3.64 17.75 9.78
CA MET A 468 4.05 19.11 10.15
C MET A 468 5.46 19.43 9.69
N LYS A 469 6.34 18.43 9.70
CA LYS A 469 7.74 18.60 9.34
C LYS A 469 8.35 17.27 8.93
N MET A 470 9.13 17.28 7.86
CA MET A 470 10.15 16.27 7.59
C MET A 470 11.53 16.88 7.78
N GLY A 471 12.36 16.24 8.60
CA GLY A 471 13.77 16.51 8.71
C GLY A 471 14.56 15.28 8.29
N PHE A 472 15.70 15.48 7.64
CA PHE A 472 16.50 14.39 7.12
C PHE A 472 17.90 14.44 7.70
N ALA A 473 18.59 13.32 7.55
CA ALA A 473 20.00 13.18 7.85
C ALA A 473 20.88 14.14 7.03
N SER A 474 22.16 14.19 7.37
CA SER A 474 23.15 14.92 6.57
C SER A 474 23.60 14.10 5.37
N TYR A 475 23.90 14.76 4.26
CA TYR A 475 24.34 14.12 3.02
C TYR A 475 25.62 14.77 2.51
N ASN A 476 26.40 13.99 1.77
CA ASN A 476 27.53 14.52 1.01
C ASN A 476 27.00 15.23 -0.23
N SER A 477 27.18 16.56 -0.30
CA SER A 477 26.66 17.40 -1.39
C SER A 477 27.22 17.07 -2.77
N SER A 478 28.39 16.42 -2.86
CA SER A 478 29.02 16.07 -4.12
C SER A 478 28.55 14.71 -4.66
N THR A 479 28.21 13.78 -3.78
CA THR A 479 27.84 12.40 -4.16
C THR A 479 26.37 12.07 -3.96
N GLY A 480 25.63 12.89 -3.20
CA GLY A 480 24.25 12.60 -2.77
C GLY A 480 24.14 11.51 -1.70
N LYS A 481 25.25 10.96 -1.22
CA LYS A 481 25.26 9.84 -0.27
C LYS A 481 24.95 10.27 1.16
N LEU A 482 24.24 9.41 1.88
CA LEU A 482 23.93 9.57 3.30
C LEU A 482 25.21 9.61 4.16
N ILE A 483 25.22 10.49 5.17
CA ILE A 483 26.20 10.48 6.26
C ILE A 483 25.51 9.83 7.47
N PRO A 484 25.85 8.57 7.84
CA PRO A 484 25.07 7.77 8.80
C PRO A 484 25.13 8.22 10.27
N ASP A 485 25.69 9.40 10.56
CA ASP A 485 25.87 9.91 11.92
C ASP A 485 24.63 10.65 12.46
N ARG A 486 23.61 10.85 11.63
CA ARG A 486 22.38 11.60 11.95
C ARG A 486 21.16 10.89 11.35
N GLY A 487 20.11 10.69 12.15
CA GLY A 487 18.85 10.12 11.68
C GLY A 487 17.94 11.15 11.00
N ALA A 488 16.96 10.65 10.24
CA ALA A 488 15.83 11.43 9.74
C ALA A 488 14.69 11.42 10.77
N TYR A 489 13.79 12.41 10.68
CA TYR A 489 12.60 12.49 11.51
C TYR A 489 11.39 13.02 10.75
N VAL A 490 10.20 12.61 11.17
CA VAL A 490 8.92 13.16 10.72
C VAL A 490 8.10 13.56 11.94
N VAL A 491 7.56 14.78 11.93
CA VAL A 491 6.65 15.27 12.96
C VAL A 491 5.24 15.22 12.41
N ILE A 492 4.37 14.46 13.07
CA ILE A 492 2.95 14.37 12.73
C ILE A 492 2.10 14.92 13.87
N ARG A 493 0.91 15.42 13.54
CA ARG A 493 -0.11 15.81 14.52
C ARG A 493 -1.48 15.27 14.15
N PHE A 494 -2.20 14.83 15.16
CA PHE A 494 -3.59 14.43 15.06
C PHE A 494 -4.29 14.69 16.39
N LYS A 495 -5.60 14.60 16.35
CA LYS A 495 -6.47 14.74 17.51
C LYS A 495 -6.87 13.34 17.96
N ALA A 496 -6.68 13.02 19.23
CA ALA A 496 -7.14 11.76 19.79
C ALA A 496 -8.65 11.87 20.08
N ASP A 497 -9.49 11.68 19.05
CA ASP A 497 -10.94 11.74 19.13
C ASP A 497 -11.67 10.48 18.64
N ASN A 498 -10.95 9.36 18.55
CA ASN A 498 -11.43 8.06 18.12
C ASN A 498 -11.09 6.96 19.14
N PRO A 499 -11.89 6.77 20.21
CA PRO A 499 -11.65 5.74 21.22
C PRO A 499 -11.53 4.32 20.65
N GLY A 500 -10.37 3.72 20.83
CA GLY A 500 -10.10 2.37 20.34
C GLY A 500 -8.67 1.92 20.58
N LEU A 501 -8.37 0.73 20.08
CA LEU A 501 -7.03 0.16 20.09
C LEU A 501 -6.53 0.12 18.64
N TRP A 502 -5.64 1.05 18.30
CA TRP A 502 -5.19 1.30 16.94
C TRP A 502 -3.79 0.80 16.71
N PHE A 503 -3.56 0.04 15.64
CA PHE A 503 -2.22 -0.42 15.31
C PHE A 503 -1.39 0.74 14.71
N PHE A 504 -0.09 0.76 15.01
CA PHE A 504 0.83 1.80 14.57
C PHE A 504 2.17 1.16 14.22
N HIS A 505 2.50 1.10 12.92
CA HIS A 505 3.51 0.17 12.42
C HIS A 505 4.16 0.61 11.11
N CYS A 506 5.27 -0.03 10.74
CA CYS A 506 5.85 0.10 9.42
C CYS A 506 5.01 -0.65 8.35
N HIS A 507 4.72 -0.03 7.21
CA HIS A 507 3.90 -0.63 6.15
C HIS A 507 4.70 -1.50 5.15
N ILE A 508 6.01 -1.68 5.39
CA ILE A 508 6.79 -2.76 4.79
C ILE A 508 6.36 -4.05 5.47
N ASP A 509 5.84 -4.99 4.66
CA ASP A 509 5.16 -6.19 5.15
C ASP A 509 6.04 -6.97 6.12
N LEU A 510 7.26 -7.21 5.66
CA LEU A 510 8.30 -7.92 6.38
C LEU A 510 8.79 -7.21 7.65
N HIS A 511 8.72 -5.88 7.72
CA HIS A 511 9.14 -5.16 8.91
C HIS A 511 8.06 -5.26 9.99
N ASN A 512 6.80 -5.07 9.60
CA ASN A 512 5.67 -5.16 10.51
C ASN A 512 5.52 -6.55 11.12
N THR A 513 5.50 -7.61 10.30
CA THR A 513 5.35 -8.98 10.80
C THR A 513 6.47 -9.39 11.75
N ASN A 514 7.62 -8.73 11.66
CA ASN A 514 8.77 -8.93 12.54
C ASN A 514 8.90 -7.87 13.62
N GLY A 515 7.77 -7.35 14.10
CA GLY A 515 7.71 -6.59 15.34
C GLY A 515 7.97 -5.09 15.19
N MET A 516 8.06 -4.54 13.97
CA MET A 516 8.13 -3.09 13.75
C MET A 516 6.76 -2.41 13.89
N GLY A 517 6.14 -2.56 15.04
CA GLY A 517 4.84 -1.99 15.32
C GLY A 517 4.59 -1.81 16.81
N MET A 518 3.43 -1.26 17.12
CA MET A 518 2.88 -1.13 18.46
C MET A 518 1.39 -0.80 18.33
N MET A 519 0.68 -0.69 19.45
CA MET A 519 -0.67 -0.14 19.45
C MET A 519 -0.74 1.20 20.17
N ILE A 520 -1.75 1.98 19.81
CA ILE A 520 -2.21 3.17 20.51
C ILE A 520 -3.53 2.78 21.19
N ASN A 521 -3.51 2.77 22.52
CA ASN A 521 -4.70 2.53 23.34
C ASN A 521 -5.33 3.87 23.70
N GLU A 522 -6.26 4.33 22.86
CA GLU A 522 -6.85 5.66 22.96
C GLU A 522 -8.15 5.62 23.75
N SER A 523 -8.27 6.46 24.78
CA SER A 523 -9.52 6.62 25.53
C SER A 523 -10.13 5.28 26.01
N PRO A 524 -9.37 4.38 26.70
CA PRO A 524 -9.81 3.02 27.03
C PRO A 524 -11.15 2.94 27.77
N LYS A 525 -11.46 3.94 28.60
CA LYS A 525 -12.75 4.02 29.31
C LYS A 525 -13.96 4.16 28.38
N TYR A 526 -13.74 4.60 27.15
CA TYR A 526 -14.74 4.92 26.14
C TYR A 526 -14.72 3.94 24.96
N HIS A 527 -13.89 2.89 25.02
CA HIS A 527 -13.91 1.82 24.02
C HIS A 527 -15.31 1.22 23.90
N LYS A 528 -15.82 1.16 22.67
CA LYS A 528 -17.12 0.55 22.40
C LYS A 528 -16.99 -0.97 22.57
N LYS A 529 -17.96 -1.57 23.24
CA LYS A 529 -18.03 -3.04 23.34
C LYS A 529 -18.37 -3.61 21.97
N VAL A 530 -17.62 -4.61 21.53
CA VAL A 530 -17.99 -5.40 20.36
C VAL A 530 -19.30 -6.16 20.62
N PRO A 531 -20.10 -6.47 19.58
CA PRO A 531 -21.28 -7.31 19.73
C PRO A 531 -20.94 -8.70 20.29
N LYS A 532 -21.93 -9.35 20.90
CA LYS A 532 -21.70 -10.61 21.65
C LYS A 532 -21.10 -11.72 20.79
N ASP A 533 -21.49 -11.75 19.51
CA ASP A 533 -21.11 -12.78 18.54
C ASP A 533 -19.87 -12.37 17.74
N PHE A 534 -19.20 -11.28 18.13
CA PHE A 534 -17.94 -10.89 17.52
C PHE A 534 -16.91 -12.01 17.75
N PRO A 535 -16.23 -12.49 16.70
CA PRO A 535 -15.32 -13.64 16.82
C PRO A 535 -14.21 -13.43 17.87
N ARG A 536 -13.92 -14.50 18.62
CA ARG A 536 -12.88 -14.54 19.68
C ARG A 536 -12.01 -15.78 19.53
N CYS A 537 -10.80 -15.73 20.07
CA CYS A 537 -9.80 -16.75 19.80
C CYS A 537 -10.10 -18.13 20.39
N LYS A 538 -10.86 -18.19 21.49
CA LYS A 538 -11.23 -19.48 22.13
C LYS A 538 -12.37 -20.23 21.42
N ASN A 539 -13.01 -19.64 20.42
CA ASN A 539 -13.98 -20.34 19.55
C ASN A 539 -13.31 -20.99 18.32
N ILE A 540 -11.97 -20.92 18.20
CA ILE A 540 -11.20 -21.57 17.13
C ILE A 540 -10.81 -22.99 17.56
N SER A 541 -11.79 -23.79 17.99
CA SER A 541 -11.57 -25.20 18.33
C SER A 541 -12.15 -26.09 17.23
N LEU A 542 -11.26 -26.79 16.50
CA LEU A 542 -11.58 -27.82 15.51
C LEU A 542 -12.46 -27.35 14.35
N LEU A 543 -12.06 -26.27 13.70
CA LEU A 543 -12.64 -25.87 12.43
C LEU A 543 -11.64 -26.21 11.31
N THR A 544 -12.14 -26.89 10.29
CA THR A 544 -11.36 -27.24 9.10
C THR A 544 -10.83 -25.98 8.44
N VAL A 545 -9.77 -26.11 7.64
CA VAL A 545 -8.99 -25.06 6.95
C VAL A 545 -9.82 -23.99 6.18
N MET A 546 -11.16 -24.13 6.09
CA MET A 546 -12.08 -23.21 5.43
C MET A 546 -12.78 -22.16 6.30
N ASP A 547 -12.74 -22.22 7.65
CA ASP A 547 -13.49 -21.27 8.50
C ASP A 547 -12.66 -20.09 9.01
N LEU A 548 -11.42 -19.92 8.50
CA LEU A 548 -10.47 -18.87 8.92
C LEU A 548 -10.84 -17.46 8.42
N ILE A 549 -12.06 -17.30 7.93
CA ILE A 549 -12.37 -16.27 6.96
C ILE A 549 -13.51 -15.37 7.54
N LEU A 550 -13.34 -14.71 8.71
CA LEU A 550 -14.11 -13.46 8.96
C LEU A 550 -13.47 -12.38 9.84
N LEU A 551 -12.25 -12.58 10.29
CA LEU A 551 -11.47 -11.56 10.97
C LEU A 551 -10.23 -11.39 10.16
N HIS A 552 -9.85 -10.15 9.85
CA HIS A 552 -8.48 -9.66 9.87
C HIS A 552 -8.55 -8.31 9.12
N GLN A 553 -8.65 -7.18 9.81
CA GLN A 553 -8.10 -5.94 9.24
C GLN A 553 -6.82 -5.54 9.97
N HIS A 554 -6.39 -6.39 10.92
CA HIS A 554 -5.30 -6.18 11.86
C HIS A 554 -4.86 -7.54 12.42
N SER A 555 -4.14 -8.38 11.67
CA SER A 555 -3.61 -9.64 12.24
C SER A 555 -2.28 -9.55 12.97
N SER A 556 -1.82 -8.35 13.29
CA SER A 556 -1.01 -8.11 14.49
C SER A 556 -1.86 -8.10 15.77
N LEU A 557 -3.19 -8.10 15.68
CA LEU A 557 -4.16 -8.05 16.78
C LEU A 557 -5.09 -9.26 16.84
N ALA A 558 -4.92 -10.22 15.94
CA ALA A 558 -5.66 -11.47 15.91
C ALA A 558 -4.71 -12.60 16.33
N CYS A 559 -5.28 -13.60 16.99
CA CYS A 559 -4.51 -14.55 17.78
C CYS A 559 -3.45 -15.33 16.99
N PRO A 560 -2.31 -15.62 17.64
CA PRO A 560 -1.27 -16.49 17.10
C PRO A 560 -1.73 -17.94 16.92
#